data_AF-X1ITE9-F1
#
_entry.id   AF-X1ITE9-F1
#
_cell.length_a   1.000
_cell.length_b   1.000
_cell.length_c   1.000
_cell.angle_alpha   90.00
_cell.angle_beta   90.00
_cell.angle_gamma   90.00
#
_symmetry.space_group_name_H-M   'P 1'
#
loop_
_entity.id
_entity.type
_entity.pdbx_description
1 polymer ?
#
loop_
_entity_poly.entity_id
_entity_poly.type
_entity_poly.pdbx_seq_one_letter_code
_entity_poly.pdbx_strand_id
1 'polypeptide(L)'
;MLIQINDRKIYEQSTDQKADKEEETLPENIAEIIKIIEAIDAKEKEELGKTIIINKQLTKEGRGKQYGIGIVKALEGLIQNGMLSNDLITNIKLEVASGVEARMGGAPKPAMSTSGSGNMGITATVPIIVTAEWLNIDEDRLLKSILLSHIVTRIISNYVGDLSALCGCFNKSAIGAAAGLTYLLGGKEGEINNAINAAASNMTGVICDGAKYSCTLKSMTAAGVAMESAF
;
A
#
# COMPACT_ATOMS: atom_id res chain seq x y z
N MET A 1 -28.15 7.71 13.58
CA MET A 1 -28.75 7.36 12.28
C MET A 1 -29.88 6.36 12.51
N LEU A 2 -31.06 6.60 11.94
CA LEU A 2 -32.25 5.75 12.10
C LEU A 2 -32.60 5.11 10.75
N ILE A 3 -32.75 3.79 10.71
CA ILE A 3 -33.22 3.06 9.53
C ILE A 3 -34.55 2.39 9.86
N GLN A 4 -35.58 2.74 9.08
CA GLN A 4 -36.93 2.20 9.20
C GLN A 4 -37.41 1.63 7.87
N ILE A 5 -38.15 0.52 7.93
CA ILE A 5 -38.89 -0.04 6.79
C ILE A 5 -40.31 -0.34 7.30
N ASN A 6 -41.33 0.18 6.61
CA ASN A 6 -42.75 0.00 6.95
C ASN A 6 -43.05 0.34 8.42
N ASP A 7 -42.56 1.51 8.87
CA ASP A 7 -42.70 2.02 10.24
C ASP A 7 -42.13 1.11 11.35
N ARG A 8 -41.45 0.02 10.97
CA ARG A 8 -40.64 -0.78 11.89
C ARG A 8 -39.21 -0.27 11.90
N LYS A 9 -38.77 0.07 13.10
CA LYS A 9 -37.40 0.45 13.43
C LYS A 9 -36.50 -0.78 13.35
N ILE A 10 -35.60 -0.80 12.36
CA ILE A 10 -34.66 -1.92 12.14
C ILE A 10 -33.31 -1.61 12.76
N TYR A 11 -32.91 -0.33 12.76
CA TYR A 11 -31.63 0.10 13.33
C TYR A 11 -31.72 1.52 13.84
N GLU A 12 -31.19 1.75 15.04
CA GLU A 12 -30.98 3.08 15.59
C GLU A 12 -29.58 3.16 16.18
N GLN A 13 -28.76 3.99 15.55
CA GLN A 13 -27.47 4.37 16.09
C GLN A 13 -27.65 5.64 16.90
N SER A 14 -27.44 5.53 18.21
CA SER A 14 -27.29 6.67 19.12
C SER A 14 -26.16 7.57 18.63
N THR A 15 -26.42 8.87 18.52
CA THR A 15 -25.43 9.89 18.11
C THR A 15 -24.30 10.10 19.13
N ASP A 16 -24.37 9.45 20.29
CA ASP A 16 -23.43 9.61 21.42
C ASP A 16 -22.19 8.71 21.35
N GLN A 17 -21.87 8.15 20.19
CA GLN A 17 -20.55 7.57 19.95
C GLN A 17 -19.84 8.32 18.83
N LYS A 18 -19.50 9.58 19.09
CA LYS A 18 -18.14 9.98 18.71
C LYS A 18 -17.25 9.13 19.60
N ALA A 19 -16.67 8.06 19.06
CA ALA A 19 -15.48 7.52 19.69
C ALA A 19 -14.54 8.73 19.84
N ASP A 20 -14.23 9.11 21.07
CA ASP A 20 -13.10 9.96 21.35
C ASP A 20 -11.92 9.23 20.69
N LYS A 21 -11.54 9.65 19.47
CA LYS A 21 -10.27 9.25 18.90
C LYS A 21 -9.28 9.90 19.86
N GLU A 22 -8.74 9.12 20.79
CA GLU A 22 -7.51 9.49 21.48
C GLU A 22 -6.57 10.05 20.41
N GLU A 23 -6.10 11.27 20.64
CA GLU A 23 -5.23 11.97 19.70
C GLU A 23 -3.94 11.17 19.61
N GLU A 24 -3.90 10.25 18.64
CA GLU A 24 -2.79 9.33 18.42
C GLU A 24 -1.54 10.18 18.18
N THR A 25 -0.64 10.19 19.16
CA THR A 25 0.61 10.96 19.06
C THR A 25 1.47 10.31 17.99
N LEU A 26 1.49 10.91 16.81
CA LEU A 26 2.27 10.44 15.68
C LEU A 26 3.71 10.95 15.79
N PRO A 27 4.70 10.18 15.28
CA PRO A 27 6.09 10.65 15.19
C PRO A 27 6.17 11.96 14.39
N GLU A 28 7.02 12.88 14.84
CA GLU A 28 7.10 14.23 14.26
C GLU A 28 8.00 14.28 13.01
N ASN A 29 8.96 13.36 12.89
CA ASN A 29 9.97 13.36 11.84
C ASN A 29 10.45 11.95 11.48
N ILE A 30 11.15 11.82 10.35
CA ILE A 30 11.67 10.53 9.87
C ILE A 30 12.68 9.91 10.84
N ALA A 31 13.49 10.70 11.54
CA ALA A 31 14.45 10.17 12.51
C ALA A 31 13.76 9.42 13.66
N GLU A 32 12.63 9.92 14.16
CA GLU A 32 11.81 9.24 15.17
C GLU A 32 11.21 7.94 14.64
N ILE A 33 10.69 7.95 13.40
CA ILE A 33 10.17 6.73 12.78
C ILE A 33 11.28 5.68 12.63
N ILE A 34 12.48 6.09 12.20
CA ILE A 34 13.64 5.18 12.11
C ILE A 34 13.97 4.58 13.49
N LYS A 35 13.97 5.38 14.56
CA LYS A 35 14.18 4.85 15.92
C LYS A 35 13.12 3.82 16.30
N ILE A 36 11.86 4.06 15.96
CA ILE A 36 10.75 3.13 16.22
C ILE A 36 10.96 1.82 15.47
N ILE A 37 11.21 1.85 14.15
CA ILE A 37 11.36 0.62 13.36
C ILE A 37 12.60 -0.18 13.76
N GLU A 38 13.68 0.48 14.21
CA GLU A 38 14.89 -0.21 14.67
C GLU A 38 14.69 -0.90 16.04
N ALA A 39 13.74 -0.41 16.84
CA ALA A 39 13.49 -0.90 18.19
C ALA A 39 12.43 -2.01 18.27
N ILE A 40 11.87 -2.46 17.13
CA ILE A 40 10.78 -3.43 17.14
C ILE A 40 11.16 -4.79 17.72
N ASP A 41 10.25 -5.35 18.49
CA ASP A 41 10.43 -6.63 19.15
C ASP A 41 10.05 -7.83 18.26
N ALA A 42 10.25 -9.05 18.77
CA ALA A 42 9.95 -10.27 18.02
C ALA A 42 8.45 -10.44 17.71
N LYS A 43 7.57 -9.95 18.57
CA LYS A 43 6.12 -10.05 18.38
C LYS A 43 5.65 -9.10 17.28
N GLU A 44 6.18 -7.87 17.26
CA GLU A 44 5.92 -6.90 16.19
C GLU A 44 6.42 -7.42 14.84
N LYS A 45 7.60 -8.05 14.80
CA LYS A 45 8.12 -8.72 13.61
C LYS A 45 7.22 -9.86 13.14
N GLU A 46 6.68 -10.67 14.06
CA GLU A 46 5.74 -11.74 13.73
C GLU A 46 4.45 -11.18 13.09
N GLU A 47 3.88 -10.11 13.64
CA GLU A 47 2.70 -9.45 13.07
C GLU A 47 2.98 -8.87 11.68
N LEU A 48 4.15 -8.24 11.49
CA LEU A 48 4.59 -7.75 10.16
C LEU A 48 4.79 -8.90 9.16
N GLY A 49 5.28 -10.06 9.62
CA GLY A 49 5.40 -11.26 8.80
C GLY A 49 4.06 -11.74 8.22
N LYS A 50 2.95 -11.57 8.95
CA LYS A 50 1.61 -11.89 8.45
C LYS A 50 1.21 -11.01 7.27
N THR A 51 1.63 -9.74 7.25
CA THR A 51 1.43 -8.83 6.11
C THR A 51 2.05 -9.38 4.83
N ILE A 52 3.27 -9.91 4.92
CA ILE A 52 3.98 -10.52 3.79
C ILE A 52 3.20 -11.73 3.30
N ILE A 53 2.83 -12.65 4.20
CA ILE A 53 2.13 -13.89 3.86
C ILE A 53 0.80 -13.59 3.17
N ILE A 54 -0.03 -12.72 3.75
CA ILE A 54 -1.36 -12.40 3.24
C ILE A 54 -1.27 -11.77 1.84
N ASN A 55 -0.44 -10.74 1.69
CA ASN A 55 -0.35 -10.04 0.41
C ASN A 55 0.28 -10.93 -0.67
N LYS A 56 1.31 -11.74 -0.38
CA LYS A 56 1.89 -12.70 -1.34
C LYS A 56 0.89 -13.76 -1.78
N GLN A 57 0.04 -14.26 -0.88
CA GLN A 57 -1.00 -15.21 -1.25
C GLN A 57 -2.01 -14.60 -2.23
N LEU A 58 -2.39 -13.34 -2.00
CA LEU A 58 -3.30 -12.61 -2.88
C LEU A 58 -2.66 -12.28 -4.24
N THR A 59 -1.41 -11.81 -4.27
CA THR A 59 -0.74 -11.55 -5.56
C THR A 59 -0.56 -12.84 -6.35
N LYS A 60 -0.15 -13.95 -5.70
CA LYS A 60 -0.06 -15.27 -6.33
C LYS A 60 -1.39 -15.74 -6.94
N GLU A 61 -2.51 -15.54 -6.23
CA GLU A 61 -3.85 -15.83 -6.76
C GLU A 61 -4.15 -14.99 -8.01
N GLY A 62 -3.80 -13.69 -7.97
CA GLY A 62 -3.97 -12.76 -9.09
C GLY A 62 -3.06 -13.04 -10.30
N ARG A 63 -1.86 -13.59 -10.09
CA ARG A 63 -0.97 -14.06 -11.17
C ARG A 63 -1.50 -15.34 -11.82
N GLY A 64 -2.08 -16.24 -11.02
CA GLY A 64 -2.47 -17.58 -11.47
C GLY A 64 -3.83 -17.67 -12.17
N LYS A 65 -4.70 -16.67 -12.03
CA LYS A 65 -6.06 -16.65 -12.58
C LYS A 65 -6.40 -15.29 -13.17
N GLN A 66 -7.36 -15.27 -14.09
CA GLN A 66 -7.88 -14.01 -14.60
C GLN A 66 -8.94 -13.45 -13.64
N TYR A 67 -8.69 -12.24 -13.15
CA TYR A 67 -9.65 -11.43 -12.40
C TYR A 67 -9.92 -10.12 -13.12
N GLY A 68 -11.02 -9.47 -12.74
CA GLY A 68 -11.36 -8.13 -13.19
C GLY A 68 -11.43 -8.00 -14.71
N ILE A 69 -10.74 -6.98 -15.24
CA ILE A 69 -10.81 -6.61 -16.67
C ILE A 69 -9.57 -7.07 -17.45
N GLY A 70 -8.66 -7.81 -16.82
CA GLY A 70 -7.50 -8.43 -17.46
C GLY A 70 -6.30 -7.50 -17.64
N ILE A 71 -6.11 -6.53 -16.75
CA ILE A 71 -4.93 -5.63 -16.77
C ILE A 71 -3.65 -6.43 -16.57
N VAL A 72 -3.64 -7.40 -15.65
CA VAL A 72 -2.48 -8.25 -15.39
C VAL A 72 -2.08 -9.01 -16.65
N LYS A 73 -3.04 -9.65 -17.33
CA LYS A 73 -2.80 -10.37 -18.60
C LYS A 73 -2.29 -9.46 -19.71
N ALA A 74 -2.83 -8.24 -19.81
CA ALA A 74 -2.36 -7.27 -20.78
C ALA A 74 -0.90 -6.88 -20.51
N LEU A 75 -0.54 -6.64 -19.25
CA LEU A 75 0.83 -6.30 -18.85
C LEU A 75 1.81 -7.47 -19.12
N GLU A 76 1.42 -8.70 -18.82
CA GLU A 76 2.19 -9.89 -19.19
C GLU A 76 2.38 -10.02 -20.70
N GLY A 77 1.33 -9.76 -21.48
CA GLY A 77 1.40 -9.77 -22.94
C GLY A 77 2.38 -8.72 -23.47
N LEU A 78 2.42 -7.52 -22.88
CA LEU A 78 3.40 -6.49 -23.26
C LEU A 78 4.85 -6.95 -22.98
N ILE A 79 5.08 -7.65 -21.86
CA ILE A 79 6.40 -8.22 -21.53
C ILE A 79 6.77 -9.33 -22.53
N GLN A 80 5.85 -10.27 -22.78
CA GLN A 80 6.08 -11.42 -23.67
C GLN A 80 6.36 -10.98 -25.12
N ASN A 81 5.71 -9.91 -25.56
CA ASN A 81 5.91 -9.35 -26.90
C ASN A 81 7.10 -8.38 -26.99
N GLY A 82 7.89 -8.22 -25.92
CA GLY A 82 9.07 -7.34 -25.90
C GLY A 82 8.75 -5.84 -25.95
N MET A 83 7.50 -5.44 -25.69
CA MET A 83 7.10 -4.03 -25.60
C MET A 83 7.41 -3.42 -24.23
N LEU A 84 7.49 -4.26 -23.19
CA LEU A 84 7.98 -3.90 -21.88
C LEU A 84 9.13 -4.81 -21.47
N SER A 85 10.08 -4.23 -20.77
CA SER A 85 11.21 -4.93 -20.17
C SER A 85 10.74 -5.82 -19.01
N ASN A 86 11.37 -6.98 -18.81
CA ASN A 86 11.14 -7.81 -17.63
C ASN A 86 12.14 -7.43 -16.51
N ASP A 87 12.05 -6.19 -16.03
CA ASP A 87 12.90 -5.65 -14.97
C ASP A 87 12.17 -5.54 -13.63
N LEU A 88 12.90 -5.07 -12.61
CA LEU A 88 12.39 -4.91 -11.26
C LEU A 88 11.16 -4.00 -11.20
N ILE A 89 11.19 -2.82 -11.84
CA ILE A 89 10.07 -1.87 -11.82
C ILE A 89 8.83 -2.50 -12.48
N THR A 90 9.02 -3.22 -13.59
CA THR A 90 7.93 -3.89 -14.28
C THR A 90 7.35 -5.05 -13.46
N ASN A 91 8.19 -5.81 -12.75
CA ASN A 91 7.74 -6.85 -11.83
C ASN A 91 6.98 -6.28 -10.63
N ILE A 92 7.45 -5.16 -10.06
CA ILE A 92 6.71 -4.42 -9.02
C ILE A 92 5.31 -4.04 -9.51
N LYS A 93 5.24 -3.40 -10.70
CA LYS A 93 3.97 -3.01 -11.32
C LYS A 93 3.04 -4.22 -11.51
N LEU A 94 3.57 -5.33 -12.01
CA LEU A 94 2.83 -6.56 -12.27
C LEU A 94 2.30 -7.22 -10.99
N GLU A 95 3.11 -7.33 -9.95
CA GLU A 95 2.70 -7.94 -8.68
C GLU A 95 1.68 -7.08 -7.93
N VAL A 96 1.86 -5.75 -7.91
CA VAL A 96 0.84 -4.83 -7.36
C VAL A 96 -0.47 -4.92 -8.15
N ALA A 97 -0.39 -4.90 -9.49
CA ALA A 97 -1.58 -5.07 -10.33
C ALA A 97 -2.28 -6.41 -10.02
N SER A 98 -1.52 -7.48 -9.82
CA SER A 98 -2.06 -8.82 -9.54
C SER A 98 -2.82 -8.87 -8.22
N GLY A 99 -2.25 -8.32 -7.15
CA GLY A 99 -2.92 -8.25 -5.86
C GLY A 99 -4.20 -7.40 -5.91
N VAL A 100 -4.12 -6.22 -6.54
CA VAL A 100 -5.26 -5.29 -6.59
C VAL A 100 -6.35 -5.80 -7.53
N GLU A 101 -6.02 -6.34 -8.70
CA GLU A 101 -7.01 -6.88 -9.64
C GLU A 101 -7.70 -8.11 -9.06
N ALA A 102 -6.96 -9.01 -8.38
CA ALA A 102 -7.56 -10.13 -7.65
C ALA A 102 -8.55 -9.65 -6.59
N ARG A 103 -8.16 -8.69 -5.75
CA ARG A 103 -9.05 -8.11 -4.73
C ARG A 103 -10.29 -7.48 -5.36
N MET A 104 -10.09 -6.62 -6.36
CA MET A 104 -11.19 -5.90 -7.00
C MET A 104 -12.09 -6.81 -7.82
N GLY A 105 -11.56 -7.92 -8.33
CA GLY A 105 -12.28 -8.98 -9.01
C GLY A 105 -12.94 -10.02 -8.09
N GLY A 106 -12.89 -9.81 -6.77
CA GLY A 106 -13.59 -10.67 -5.80
C GLY A 106 -12.90 -12.00 -5.53
N ALA A 107 -11.57 -12.09 -5.66
CA ALA A 107 -10.82 -13.27 -5.26
C ALA A 107 -11.11 -13.63 -3.78
N PRO A 108 -11.29 -14.91 -3.44
CA PRO A 108 -11.60 -15.36 -2.08
C PRO A 108 -10.33 -15.41 -1.20
N LYS A 109 -9.56 -14.32 -1.20
CA LYS A 109 -8.31 -14.14 -0.46
C LYS A 109 -8.31 -12.78 0.23
N PRO A 110 -7.87 -12.69 1.50
CA PRO A 110 -7.79 -11.42 2.19
C PRO A 110 -6.65 -10.55 1.60
N ALA A 111 -6.78 -9.24 1.80
CA ALA A 111 -5.68 -8.29 1.60
C ALA A 111 -5.32 -7.71 2.96
N MET A 112 -4.02 -7.59 3.25
CA MET A 112 -3.61 -6.84 4.43
C MET A 112 -3.95 -5.37 4.19
N SER A 113 -4.60 -4.73 5.15
CA SER A 113 -5.02 -3.34 5.03
C SER A 113 -4.02 -2.40 5.68
N THR A 114 -3.93 -1.18 5.17
CA THR A 114 -3.33 -0.05 5.89
C THR A 114 -4.30 1.11 5.86
N SER A 115 -4.44 1.83 6.97
CA SER A 115 -5.39 2.94 7.12
C SER A 115 -6.80 2.62 6.57
N GLY A 116 -7.30 1.42 6.87
CA GLY A 116 -8.64 0.97 6.46
C GLY A 116 -8.79 0.52 5.00
N SER A 117 -7.73 0.45 4.20
CA SER A 117 -7.79 0.07 2.78
C SER A 117 -6.84 -1.07 2.41
N GLY A 118 -7.39 -2.13 1.82
CA GLY A 118 -6.60 -3.26 1.29
C GLY A 118 -5.78 -2.90 0.05
N ASN A 119 -6.28 -2.04 -0.85
CA ASN A 119 -5.49 -1.59 -2.01
C ASN A 119 -4.29 -0.74 -1.56
N MET A 120 -4.48 0.09 -0.53
CA MET A 120 -3.37 0.83 0.07
C MET A 120 -2.39 -0.12 0.76
N GLY A 121 -2.86 -1.16 1.44
CA GLY A 121 -1.96 -2.13 2.08
C GLY A 121 -1.13 -2.91 1.08
N ILE A 122 -1.72 -3.33 -0.05
CA ILE A 122 -1.00 -3.93 -1.17
C ILE A 122 0.05 -2.95 -1.71
N THR A 123 -0.34 -1.70 -2.00
CA THR A 123 0.56 -0.67 -2.55
C THR A 123 1.69 -0.30 -1.60
N ALA A 124 1.44 -0.29 -0.28
CA ALA A 124 2.41 0.03 0.75
C ALA A 124 3.45 -1.10 0.97
N THR A 125 3.09 -2.35 0.65
CA THR A 125 3.87 -3.53 1.04
C THR A 125 4.50 -4.27 -0.15
N VAL A 126 3.70 -4.57 -1.18
CA VAL A 126 4.14 -5.46 -2.27
C VAL A 126 5.37 -4.94 -3.02
N PRO A 127 5.51 -3.63 -3.32
CA PRO A 127 6.74 -3.11 -3.94
C PRO A 127 8.00 -3.45 -3.13
N ILE A 128 7.92 -3.36 -1.80
CA ILE A 128 9.03 -3.63 -0.87
C ILE A 128 9.35 -5.12 -0.85
N ILE A 129 8.33 -5.98 -0.79
CA ILE A 129 8.50 -7.45 -0.85
C ILE A 129 9.21 -7.84 -2.14
N VAL A 130 8.70 -7.39 -3.28
CA VAL A 130 9.27 -7.74 -4.60
C VAL A 130 10.72 -7.25 -4.70
N THR A 131 11.01 -6.05 -4.22
CA THR A 131 12.37 -5.49 -4.24
C THR A 131 13.32 -6.28 -3.35
N ALA A 132 12.90 -6.63 -2.13
CA ALA A 132 13.72 -7.40 -1.21
C ALA A 132 14.04 -8.79 -1.76
N GLU A 133 13.06 -9.47 -2.36
CA GLU A 133 13.25 -10.76 -3.01
C GLU A 133 14.16 -10.65 -4.24
N TRP A 134 13.96 -9.63 -5.07
CA TRP A 134 14.76 -9.40 -6.27
C TRP A 134 16.24 -9.15 -5.95
N LEU A 135 16.51 -8.43 -4.86
CA LEU A 135 17.86 -8.05 -4.44
C LEU A 135 18.45 -8.96 -3.36
N ASN A 136 17.73 -10.01 -2.95
CA ASN A 136 18.10 -10.92 -1.84
C ASN A 136 18.44 -10.17 -0.53
N ILE A 137 17.63 -9.18 -0.18
CA ILE A 137 17.75 -8.41 1.07
C ILE A 137 17.19 -9.23 2.25
N ASP A 138 17.80 -9.09 3.42
CA ASP A 138 17.45 -9.86 4.62
C ASP A 138 16.04 -9.53 5.15
N GLU A 139 15.46 -10.51 5.85
CA GLU A 139 14.09 -10.43 6.37
C GLU A 139 13.91 -9.32 7.42
N ASP A 140 14.92 -9.07 8.27
CA ASP A 140 14.84 -8.03 9.30
C ASP A 140 14.67 -6.66 8.66
N ARG A 141 15.50 -6.35 7.65
CA ARG A 141 15.41 -5.11 6.90
C ARG A 141 14.09 -5.00 6.14
N LEU A 142 13.63 -6.07 5.51
CA LEU A 142 12.32 -6.11 4.83
C LEU A 142 11.18 -5.75 5.79
N LEU A 143 11.12 -6.35 6.98
CA LEU A 143 10.07 -6.08 7.96
C LEU A 143 10.09 -4.62 8.43
N LYS A 144 11.27 -4.07 8.70
CA LYS A 144 11.45 -2.66 9.09
C LYS A 144 11.04 -1.70 7.96
N SER A 145 11.38 -2.00 6.71
CA SER A 145 10.93 -1.25 5.54
C SER A 145 9.41 -1.22 5.40
N ILE A 146 8.75 -2.36 5.60
CA ILE A 146 7.29 -2.47 5.56
C ILE A 146 6.67 -1.60 6.66
N LEU A 147 7.20 -1.68 7.89
CA LEU A 147 6.70 -0.87 9.00
C LEU A 147 6.86 0.63 8.74
N LEU A 148 8.03 1.07 8.24
CA LEU A 148 8.26 2.46 7.85
C LEU A 148 7.20 2.94 6.84
N SER A 149 6.94 2.12 5.82
CA SER A 149 5.92 2.42 4.81
C SER A 149 4.53 2.55 5.41
N HIS A 150 4.14 1.67 6.33
CA HIS A 150 2.87 1.76 7.04
C HIS A 150 2.77 3.00 7.93
N ILE A 151 3.80 3.34 8.69
CA ILE A 151 3.81 4.51 9.58
C ILE A 151 3.68 5.79 8.75
N VAL A 152 4.49 5.97 7.70
CA VAL A 152 4.40 7.13 6.81
C VAL A 152 3.02 7.20 6.15
N THR A 153 2.48 6.07 5.69
CA THR A 153 1.13 6.02 5.12
C THR A 153 0.07 6.44 6.15
N ARG A 154 0.20 6.01 7.41
CA ARG A 154 -0.71 6.36 8.51
C ARG A 154 -0.65 7.84 8.84
N ILE A 155 0.55 8.42 8.93
CA ILE A 155 0.76 9.85 9.15
C ILE A 155 0.04 10.65 8.07
N ILE A 156 0.30 10.36 6.80
CA ILE A 156 -0.36 11.07 5.68
C ILE A 156 -1.88 10.84 5.70
N SER A 157 -2.34 9.66 6.11
CA SER A 157 -3.77 9.38 6.25
C SER A 157 -4.43 10.25 7.31
N ASN A 158 -3.76 10.53 8.42
CA ASN A 158 -4.27 11.42 9.47
C ASN A 158 -4.39 12.87 8.96
N TYR A 159 -3.42 13.36 8.18
CA TYR A 159 -3.49 14.72 7.61
C TYR A 159 -4.49 14.87 6.45
N VAL A 160 -4.53 13.91 5.52
CA VAL A 160 -5.41 13.96 4.34
C VAL A 160 -6.86 13.54 4.70
N GLY A 161 -7.03 12.84 5.82
CA GLY A 161 -8.28 12.24 6.27
C GLY A 161 -8.49 10.83 5.72
N ASP A 162 -9.10 9.95 6.51
CA ASP A 162 -9.35 8.55 6.13
C ASP A 162 -10.18 8.45 4.83
N LEU A 163 -11.13 9.38 4.63
CA LEU A 163 -11.90 9.56 3.40
C LEU A 163 -11.48 10.86 2.69
N SER A 164 -11.17 10.77 1.40
CA SER A 164 -10.77 11.91 0.59
C SER A 164 -11.17 11.69 -0.88
N ALA A 165 -11.31 12.79 -1.62
CA ALA A 165 -11.42 12.76 -3.07
C ALA A 165 -10.10 12.35 -3.75
N LEU A 166 -8.98 12.40 -3.03
CA LEU A 166 -7.68 11.95 -3.54
C LEU A 166 -7.54 10.43 -3.43
N CYS A 167 -6.94 9.82 -4.45
CA CYS A 167 -6.66 8.39 -4.44
C CYS A 167 -5.64 8.07 -3.33
N GLY A 168 -6.05 7.26 -2.36
CA GLY A 168 -5.19 6.83 -1.26
C GLY A 168 -4.00 5.98 -1.69
N CYS A 169 -4.11 5.24 -2.81
CA CYS A 169 -2.98 4.48 -3.35
C CYS A 169 -1.80 5.38 -3.74
N PHE A 170 -2.11 6.49 -4.44
CA PHE A 170 -1.14 7.49 -4.88
C PHE A 170 -0.69 8.42 -3.74
N ASN A 171 -1.67 9.07 -3.10
CA ASN A 171 -1.40 10.21 -2.22
C ASN A 171 -1.10 9.78 -0.77
N LYS A 172 -1.06 8.49 -0.47
CA LYS A 172 -0.77 7.98 0.89
C LYS A 172 0.20 6.80 0.82
N SER A 173 -0.26 5.65 0.30
CA SER A 173 0.52 4.41 0.38
C SER A 173 1.74 4.37 -0.52
N ALA A 174 1.72 5.01 -1.68
CA ALA A 174 2.89 5.06 -2.56
C ALA A 174 3.99 5.98 -2.01
N ILE A 175 3.63 7.06 -1.31
CA ILE A 175 4.59 7.90 -0.58
C ILE A 175 5.21 7.10 0.58
N GLY A 176 4.40 6.34 1.32
CA GLY A 176 4.91 5.39 2.31
C GLY A 176 5.82 4.33 1.70
N ALA A 177 5.41 3.74 0.57
CA ALA A 177 6.22 2.74 -0.14
C ALA A 177 7.56 3.33 -0.60
N ALA A 178 7.61 4.57 -1.08
CA ALA A 178 8.86 5.24 -1.44
C ALA A 178 9.81 5.36 -0.23
N ALA A 179 9.28 5.73 0.94
CA ALA A 179 10.07 5.78 2.19
C ALA A 179 10.61 4.39 2.57
N GLY A 180 9.75 3.36 2.56
CA GLY A 180 10.12 1.99 2.88
C GLY A 180 11.14 1.40 1.91
N LEU A 181 10.97 1.65 0.60
CA LEU A 181 11.91 1.24 -0.45
C LEU A 181 13.27 1.94 -0.28
N THR A 182 13.27 3.23 0.02
CA THR A 182 14.52 3.98 0.22
C THR A 182 15.31 3.42 1.41
N TYR A 183 14.63 3.15 2.53
CA TYR A 183 15.25 2.49 3.68
C TYR A 183 15.71 1.06 3.34
N LEU A 184 14.92 0.30 2.57
CA LEU A 184 15.28 -1.04 2.10
C LEU A 184 16.60 -1.01 1.32
N LEU A 185 16.79 0.00 0.48
CA LEU A 185 17.93 0.14 -0.43
C LEU A 185 19.21 0.72 0.21
N GLY A 186 19.20 1.12 1.48
CA GLY A 186 20.38 1.72 2.12
C GLY A 186 20.26 3.18 2.50
N GLY A 187 19.18 3.85 2.08
CA GLY A 187 19.00 5.28 2.30
C GLY A 187 18.85 5.63 3.78
N LYS A 188 19.37 6.80 4.15
CA LYS A 188 19.25 7.36 5.49
C LYS A 188 18.11 8.38 5.51
N GLU A 189 17.97 9.06 6.64
CA GLU A 189 16.92 10.07 6.85
C GLU A 189 16.81 11.09 5.71
N GLY A 190 17.95 11.59 5.21
CA GLY A 190 17.96 12.58 4.13
C GLY A 190 17.40 12.03 2.81
N GLU A 191 17.85 10.84 2.40
CA GLU A 191 17.35 10.18 1.19
C GLU A 191 15.87 9.81 1.33
N ILE A 192 15.45 9.33 2.50
CA ILE A 192 14.03 8.99 2.77
C ILE A 192 13.15 10.24 2.65
N ASN A 193 13.57 11.38 3.21
CA ASN A 193 12.84 12.64 3.07
C ASN A 193 12.75 13.08 1.59
N ASN A 194 13.85 12.96 0.84
CA ASN A 194 13.86 13.30 -0.59
C ASN A 194 12.91 12.41 -1.38
N ALA A 195 12.91 11.10 -1.12
CA ALA A 195 12.02 10.15 -1.79
C ALA A 195 10.54 10.44 -1.49
N ILE A 196 10.21 10.76 -0.23
CA ILE A 196 8.86 11.19 0.17
C ILE A 196 8.43 12.43 -0.62
N ASN A 197 9.29 13.44 -0.71
CA ASN A 197 9.00 14.69 -1.42
C ASN A 197 8.87 14.49 -2.94
N ALA A 198 9.73 13.65 -3.53
CA ALA A 198 9.66 13.29 -4.94
C ALA A 198 8.36 12.55 -5.28
N ALA A 199 8.03 11.53 -4.48
CA ALA A 199 6.80 10.77 -4.59
C ALA A 199 5.55 11.66 -4.45
N ALA A 200 5.52 12.51 -3.41
CA ALA A 200 4.43 13.45 -3.18
C ALA A 200 4.24 14.42 -4.35
N SER A 201 5.34 14.95 -4.89
CA SER A 201 5.31 15.92 -6.00
C SER A 201 4.82 15.31 -7.30
N ASN A 202 5.17 14.05 -7.60
CA ASN A 202 4.76 13.35 -8.82
C ASN A 202 3.26 12.98 -8.80
N MET A 203 2.73 12.61 -7.64
CA MET A 203 1.46 11.91 -7.51
C MET A 203 0.24 12.79 -7.21
N THR A 204 0.42 14.11 -7.19
CA THR A 204 -0.66 15.07 -6.91
C THR A 204 -1.79 15.01 -7.95
N GLY A 205 -3.03 15.20 -7.50
CA GLY A 205 -4.19 15.38 -8.40
C GLY A 205 -4.89 14.09 -8.89
N VAL A 206 -4.45 12.90 -8.49
CA VAL A 206 -5.16 11.65 -8.85
C VAL A 206 -6.42 11.48 -8.00
N ILE A 207 -7.59 11.53 -8.63
CA ILE A 207 -8.90 11.44 -7.96
C ILE A 207 -9.29 9.98 -7.67
N CYS A 208 -9.90 9.75 -6.52
CA CYS A 208 -10.53 8.49 -6.15
C CYS A 208 -11.94 8.40 -6.76
N ASP A 209 -12.18 7.38 -7.59
CA ASP A 209 -13.48 7.07 -8.22
C ASP A 209 -14.19 5.89 -7.54
N GLY A 210 -13.76 5.55 -6.32
CA GLY A 210 -14.23 4.41 -5.54
C GLY A 210 -13.42 3.14 -5.76
N ALA A 211 -13.76 2.09 -5.00
CA ALA A 211 -13.15 0.77 -5.16
C ALA A 211 -13.64 0.12 -6.46
N LYS A 212 -12.89 0.31 -7.54
CA LYS A 212 -13.19 -0.20 -8.90
C LYS A 212 -11.94 -0.83 -9.53
N TYR A 213 -12.11 -1.45 -10.71
CA TYR A 213 -10.98 -2.01 -11.48
C TYR A 213 -9.93 -0.96 -11.87
N SER A 214 -10.30 0.32 -11.94
CA SER A 214 -9.36 1.44 -12.12
C SER A 214 -8.31 1.52 -10.99
N CYS A 215 -8.60 0.98 -9.79
CA CYS A 215 -7.62 0.88 -8.72
C CYS A 215 -6.39 0.05 -9.13
N THR A 216 -6.54 -0.95 -10.01
CA THR A 216 -5.41 -1.76 -10.48
C THR A 216 -4.41 -0.90 -11.24
N LEU A 217 -4.88 -0.15 -12.25
CA LEU A 217 -4.05 0.78 -13.02
C LEU A 217 -3.42 1.84 -12.12
N LYS A 218 -4.21 2.37 -11.19
CA LYS A 218 -3.73 3.41 -10.27
C LYS A 218 -2.63 2.89 -9.35
N SER A 219 -2.85 1.73 -8.74
CA SER A 219 -1.91 1.16 -7.76
C SER A 219 -0.62 0.70 -8.43
N MET A 220 -0.68 0.08 -9.62
CA MET A 220 0.54 -0.31 -10.34
C MET A 220 1.37 0.90 -10.75
N THR A 221 0.74 1.97 -11.27
CA THR A 221 1.46 3.20 -11.62
C THR A 221 2.10 3.83 -10.39
N ALA A 222 1.34 3.95 -9.29
CA ALA A 222 1.84 4.50 -8.04
C ALA A 222 3.01 3.68 -7.45
N ALA A 223 2.96 2.35 -7.56
CA ALA A 223 4.05 1.47 -7.14
C ALA A 223 5.33 1.67 -7.98
N GLY A 224 5.19 1.91 -9.29
CA GLY A 224 6.30 2.29 -10.15
C GLY A 224 6.95 3.60 -9.72
N VAL A 225 6.13 4.64 -9.56
CA VAL A 225 6.60 5.97 -9.10
C VAL A 225 7.26 5.89 -7.73
N ALA A 226 6.75 5.07 -6.81
CA ALA A 226 7.36 4.87 -5.50
C ALA A 226 8.79 4.32 -5.61
N MET A 227 9.02 3.36 -6.50
CA MET A 227 10.35 2.81 -6.75
C MET A 227 11.26 3.80 -7.48
N GLU A 228 10.74 4.50 -8.49
CA GLU A 228 11.48 5.55 -9.20
C GLU A 228 11.89 6.70 -8.26
N SER A 229 11.07 7.01 -7.25
CA SER A 229 11.37 8.05 -6.24
C SER A 229 12.38 7.60 -5.19
N ALA A 230 12.60 6.29 -5.03
CA ALA A 230 13.53 5.72 -4.05
C ALA A 230 14.98 5.62 -4.58
N PHE A 231 15.19 5.79 -5.88
CA PHE A 231 16.50 5.83 -6.55
C PHE A 231 16.96 7.27 -6.80
#